data_AF-A0A3S3P4T5-F1
#
_entry.id   AF-A0A3S3P4T5-F1
#
_cell.length_a   1.000
_cell.length_b   1.000
_cell.length_c   1.000
_cell.angle_alpha   90.00
_cell.angle_beta   90.00
_cell.angle_gamma   90.00
#
_symmetry.space_group_name_H-M   'P 1'
#
loop_
_entity.id
_entity.type
_entity.pdbx_description
1 polymer ?
#
loop_
_entity_poly.entity_id
_entity_poly.type
_entity_poly.pdbx_seq_one_letter_code
_entity_poly.pdbx_strand_id
1 'polypeptide(L)' 'MGSAAAQIPTSFGHELRACRRCRLVKTYDQFRESGCENCPFFNMDADHERVVDCTTPNFTGDSKLRIHIYISTVRG' A
#
# COMPACT_ATOMS: atom_id res chain seq x y z
N MET A 1 -27.83 -2.46 -29.66
CA MET A 1 -27.97 -2.82 -28.23
C MET A 1 -26.61 -3.24 -27.72
N GLY A 2 -26.20 -2.78 -26.53
CA GLY A 2 -24.91 -3.08 -25.89
C GLY A 2 -24.06 -1.82 -25.71
N SER A 3 -24.40 -0.92 -24.79
CA SER A 3 -24.13 -0.96 -23.34
C SER A 3 -22.70 -0.52 -22.99
N ALA A 4 -22.63 0.70 -22.44
CA ALA A 4 -21.57 1.35 -21.67
C ALA A 4 -20.17 0.71 -21.66
N ALA A 5 -19.20 1.37 -22.30
CA ALA A 5 -17.82 1.24 -21.90
C ALA A 5 -17.67 1.87 -20.50
N ALA A 6 -17.67 1.03 -19.47
CA ALA A 6 -17.28 1.45 -18.13
C ALA A 6 -15.84 1.99 -18.20
N GLN A 7 -15.68 3.28 -17.90
CA GLN A 7 -14.39 3.94 -17.92
C GLN A 7 -13.54 3.32 -16.81
N ILE A 8 -12.49 2.60 -17.20
CA ILE A 8 -11.58 1.95 -16.26
C ILE A 8 -10.84 3.07 -15.52
N PRO A 9 -11.01 3.18 -14.19
CA PRO A 9 -10.33 4.19 -13.40
C PRO A 9 -8.82 3.94 -13.49
N THR A 10 -8.11 4.93 -14.04
CA THR A 10 -6.76 4.78 -14.60
C THR A 10 -5.67 4.50 -13.56
N SER A 11 -5.98 4.50 -12.27
CA SER A 11 -5.04 4.22 -11.18
C SER A 11 -5.74 4.22 -9.82
N PHE A 12 -6.35 3.11 -9.41
CA PHE A 12 -6.73 2.90 -7.99
C PHE A 12 -5.56 2.39 -7.12
N GLY A 13 -4.42 2.07 -7.76
CA GLY A 13 -3.33 1.31 -7.15
C GLY A 13 -2.14 2.10 -6.62
N HIS A 14 -2.04 3.39 -6.98
CA HIS A 14 -0.85 4.21 -6.72
C HIS A 14 -0.89 4.97 -5.39
N GLU A 15 -1.94 4.79 -4.59
CA GLU A 15 -2.00 5.41 -3.27
C GLU A 15 -0.91 4.81 -2.38
N LEU A 16 0.01 5.67 -1.93
CA LEU A 16 1.01 5.30 -0.94
C LEU A 16 0.29 5.05 0.39
N ARG A 17 0.66 3.96 1.06
CA ARG A 17 0.13 3.60 2.37
C ARG A 17 1.28 3.27 3.30
N ALA A 18 1.09 3.53 4.59
CA ALA A 18 2.02 3.15 5.63
C ALA A 18 1.46 1.98 6.44
N CYS A 19 2.24 0.93 6.67
CA CYS A 19 1.88 -0.13 7.60
C CYS A 19 1.71 0.45 9.01
N ARG A 20 0.57 0.18 9.66
CA ARG A 20 0.26 0.72 10.99
C ARG A 20 1.22 0.22 12.08
N ARG A 21 1.86 -0.94 11.87
CA ARG A 21 2.77 -1.56 12.85
C ARG A 21 4.22 -1.12 12.69
N CYS A 22 4.80 -1.33 11.51
CA CYS A 22 6.23 -1.10 11.27
C CYS A 22 6.53 0.22 10.55
N ARG A 23 5.50 0.96 10.11
CA ARG A 23 5.62 2.21 9.35
C ARG A 23 6.31 2.10 7.99
N LEU A 24 6.47 0.88 7.46
CA LEU A 24 6.90 0.67 6.08
C LEU A 24 5.89 1.33 5.13
N VAL A 25 6.38 2.07 4.13
CA VAL A 25 5.56 2.75 3.13
C VAL A 25 5.75 2.06 1.78
N LYS A 26 4.65 1.63 1.17
CA LYS A 26 4.57 1.01 -0.16
C LYS A 26 3.27 1.45 -0.83
N THR A 27 3.09 1.21 -2.11
CA THR A 27 1.76 1.39 -2.73
C THR A 27 0.78 0.35 -2.21
N TYR A 28 -0.51 0.64 -2.32
CA TYR A 28 -1.57 -0.33 -2.04
C TYR A 28 -1.32 -1.66 -2.76
N ASP A 29 -1.03 -1.61 -4.07
CA ASP A 29 -0.77 -2.81 -4.86
C ASP A 29 0.45 -3.58 -4.37
N GLN A 30 1.52 -2.89 -3.98
CA GLN A 30 2.71 -3.56 -3.46
C GLN A 30 2.44 -4.29 -2.13
N PHE A 31 1.60 -3.73 -1.24
CA PHE A 31 1.15 -4.45 -0.05
C PHE A 31 0.23 -5.62 -0.38
N ARG A 32 -0.58 -5.48 -1.43
CA ARG A 32 -1.46 -6.54 -1.92
C ARG A 32 -0.65 -7.72 -2.48
N GLU A 33 0.33 -7.45 -3.33
CA GLU A 33 1.11 -8.47 -4.06
C GLU A 33 2.23 -9.12 -3.25
N SER A 34 2.79 -8.42 -2.26
CA SER A 34 3.97 -8.92 -1.52
C SER A 34 3.84 -8.80 -0.01
N GLY A 35 2.74 -8.21 0.47
CA GLY A 35 2.54 -7.95 1.88
C GLY A 35 3.55 -6.97 2.47
N CYS A 36 3.64 -7.02 3.80
CA CYS A 36 4.58 -6.25 4.59
C CYS A 36 5.71 -7.17 5.08
N GLU A 37 6.93 -6.91 4.63
CA GLU A 37 8.14 -7.69 4.93
C GLU A 37 8.47 -7.71 6.43
N ASN A 38 8.18 -6.60 7.12
CA ASN A 38 8.40 -6.49 8.56
C ASN A 38 7.26 -7.09 9.40
N CYS A 39 6.13 -7.45 8.78
CA CYS A 39 4.90 -7.88 9.47
C CYS A 39 4.22 -9.05 8.73
N PRO A 40 4.88 -10.21 8.60
CA PRO A 40 4.32 -11.36 7.87
C PRO A 40 3.02 -11.89 8.48
N PHE A 41 2.80 -11.68 9.78
CA PHE A 41 1.59 -12.08 10.50
C PHE A 41 0.29 -11.41 10.02
N PHE A 42 0.37 -10.31 9.27
CA PHE A 42 -0.82 -9.72 8.64
C PHE A 42 -1.32 -10.51 7.44
N ASN A 43 -0.46 -11.34 6.84
CA ASN A 43 -0.80 -12.24 5.74
C ASN A 43 -1.54 -11.54 4.58
N MET A 44 -1.13 -10.29 4.31
CA MET A 44 -1.75 -9.40 3.31
C MET A 44 -1.70 -9.98 1.89
N ASP A 45 -0.72 -10.82 1.59
CA ASP A 45 -0.56 -11.53 0.31
C ASP A 45 -1.65 -12.58 0.05
N ALA A 46 -2.17 -13.22 1.10
CA ALA A 46 -3.27 -14.17 0.98
C ALA A 46 -4.64 -13.52 1.21
N ASP A 47 -4.68 -12.42 1.96
CA ASP A 47 -5.90 -11.71 2.34
C ASP A 47 -5.74 -10.21 2.07
N HIS A 48 -6.03 -9.85 0.81
CA HIS A 48 -5.88 -8.50 0.29
C HIS A 48 -6.80 -7.47 0.95
N GLU A 49 -7.91 -7.89 1.55
CA GLU A 49 -8.83 -6.96 2.24
C GLU A 49 -8.16 -6.36 3.47
N ARG A 50 -7.28 -7.14 4.12
CA ARG A 50 -6.53 -6.70 5.31
C ARG A 50 -5.52 -5.60 5.03
N VAL A 51 -5.13 -5.39 3.78
CA VAL A 51 -4.23 -4.28 3.40
C VAL A 51 -4.85 -2.96 3.84
N VAL A 52 -6.16 -2.77 3.66
CA VAL A 52 -6.85 -1.52 4.02
C VAL A 52 -6.82 -1.29 5.54
N ASP A 53 -7.05 -2.35 6.32
CA ASP A 53 -7.13 -2.30 7.78
C ASP A 53 -5.78 -2.15 8.46
N CYS A 54 -4.76 -2.80 7.91
CA CYS A 54 -3.43 -2.89 8.51
C CYS A 54 -2.48 -1.78 7.99
N THR A 55 -2.91 -0.98 7.03
CA THR A 55 -2.18 0.19 6.52
C THR A 55 -3.02 1.48 6.61
N THR A 56 -2.42 2.63 6.33
CA THR A 56 -3.11 3.93 6.32
C THR A 56 -2.55 4.82 5.22
N PRO A 57 -3.40 5.53 4.44
CA PRO A 57 -2.94 6.54 3.48
C PRO A 57 -2.59 7.86 4.16
N ASN A 58 -3.11 8.09 5.38
CA ASN A 58 -2.85 9.29 6.16
C ASN A 58 -1.58 9.10 6.97
N PHE A 59 -0.43 9.29 6.33
CA PHE A 59 0.89 9.34 6.97
C PHE A 59 1.51 10.74 6.79
N THR A 60 0.83 11.78 7.28
CA THR A 60 1.38 13.14 7.26
C THR A 60 2.46 13.33 8.33
N GLY A 61 3.62 13.82 7.90
CA GLY A 61 4.81 13.99 8.73
C GLY A 61 4.71 15.19 9.66
N ASP A 62 4.15 14.99 10.85
CA ASP A 62 4.48 15.84 11.99
C ASP A 62 5.89 15.45 12.47
N SER A 63 6.90 16.01 11.78
CA SER A 63 8.33 16.23 12.09
C SER A 63 9.16 15.28 12.99
N LYS A 64 8.69 14.12 13.46
CA LYS A 64 9.48 13.24 14.36
C LYS A 64 9.32 11.74 14.17
N LEU A 65 8.79 11.27 13.06
CA LEU A 65 8.87 9.84 12.74
C LEU A 65 9.90 9.61 11.65
N ARG A 66 10.98 8.89 12.02
CA ARG A 66 11.83 8.16 11.07
C ARG A 66 10.95 7.14 10.34
N ILE A 67 10.16 7.61 9.38
CA ILE A 67 9.64 6.77 8.32
C ILE A 67 10.90 6.39 7.56
N HIS A 68 11.38 5.15 7.71
CA HIS A 68 12.23 4.57 6.69
C HIS A 68 11.36 4.53 5.44
N ILE A 69 11.39 5.63 4.68
CA ILE A 69 10.78 5.70 3.36
C ILE A 69 11.63 4.75 2.54
N TYR A 70 11.25 3.48 2.55
CA TYR A 70 11.63 2.49 1.55
C TYR A 70 10.88 2.89 0.27
N ILE A 71 11.12 4.11 -0.21
CA ILE A 71 11.22 4.32 -1.64
C ILE A 71 12.44 3.49 -2.01
N SER A 72 12.21 2.19 -2.20
CA SER A 72 12.91 1.46 -3.24
C SER A 72 12.64 2.23 -4.51
N THR A 73 13.37 3.33 -4.73
CA THR A 73 13.94 3.60 -6.04
C THR A 73 14.48 2.25 -6.45
N VAL A 74 13.72 1.57 -7.32
CA VAL A 74 14.21 0.74 -8.41
C VAL A 74 15.74 0.76 -8.35
N ARG A 75 16.34 -0.15 -7.57
CA ARG A 75 17.79 -0.31 -7.61
C ARG A 75 18.01 -0.89 -9.00
N GLY A 76 18.59 -0.06 -9.88
CA GLY A 76 19.01 -0.46 -11.20
C GLY A 76 19.96 -1.66 -11.16
#